data_AF-A0A1T5GRR6-F1
#
_entry.id   AF-A0A1T5GRR6-F1
#
_cell.length_a   1.000
_cell.length_b   1.000
_cell.length_c   1.000
_cell.angle_alpha   90.00
_cell.angle_beta   90.00
_cell.angle_gamma   90.00
#
_symmetry.space_group_name_H-M   'P 1'
#
loop_
_entity.id
_entity.type
_entity.pdbx_description
1 polymer ?
#
loop_
_entity_poly.entity_id
_entity_poly.type
_entity_poly.pdbx_seq_one_letter_code
_entity_poly.pdbx_strand_id
1 'polypeptide(L)' 'MESEFKLDRTAFHAGSHEETEKYYAKNQPKTSRERLQAANYLNSVAFQFDINNPPRMDRTAFSMRKHTL' A
#
# COMPACT_ATOMS: atom_id res chain seq x y z
N MET A 1 -13.04 -4.94 -6.77
CA MET A 1 -11.93 -4.19 -6.13
C MET A 1 -10.74 -5.10 -5.82
N GLU A 2 -10.91 -6.35 -5.39
CA GLU A 2 -9.77 -7.26 -5.09
C GLU A 2 -8.85 -7.57 -6.27
N SER A 3 -9.35 -7.53 -7.51
CA SER A 3 -8.57 -7.84 -8.71
C SER A 3 -7.59 -6.74 -9.12
N GLU A 4 -7.68 -5.53 -8.57
CA GLU A 4 -6.95 -4.36 -9.07
C GLU A 4 -5.54 -4.21 -8.48
N PHE A 5 -5.26 -4.89 -7.37
CA PHE A 5 -3.98 -4.73 -6.65
C PHE A 5 -3.18 -6.03 -6.49
N LYS A 6 -3.61 -7.14 -7.11
CA LYS A 6 -2.91 -8.43 -7.03
C LYS A 6 -1.43 -8.25 -7.35
N LEU A 7 -0.56 -8.75 -6.45
CA LEU A 7 0.89 -8.73 -6.64
C LEU A 7 1.25 -9.45 -7.94
N ASP A 8 1.70 -8.67 -8.93
CA ASP A 8 2.15 -9.19 -10.20
C ASP A 8 3.56 -9.77 -10.04
N ARG A 9 3.66 -11.10 -10.09
CA ARG A 9 4.93 -11.83 -9.99
C ARG A 9 5.79 -11.69 -11.25
N THR A 10 5.24 -11.10 -12.32
CA THR A 10 5.97 -10.70 -13.53
C THR A 10 6.46 -9.26 -13.49
N ALA A 11 6.18 -8.51 -12.41
CA ALA A 11 6.64 -7.13 -12.25
C ALA A 11 8.17 -7.00 -12.11
N PHE A 12 8.88 -8.10 -11.81
CA PHE A 12 10.33 -8.11 -11.82
C PHE A 12 10.82 -8.23 -13.25
N HIS A 13 11.20 -7.09 -13.83
CA HIS A 13 11.82 -7.07 -15.14
C HIS A 13 13.25 -7.61 -15.04
N ALA A 14 13.52 -8.75 -15.67
CA ALA A 14 14.89 -9.17 -15.96
C ALA A 14 15.42 -8.26 -17.08
N GLY A 15 16.27 -7.30 -16.73
CA GLY A 15 16.79 -6.28 -17.65
C GLY A 15 17.97 -5.54 -17.03
N SER A 16 18.57 -4.63 -17.79
CA SER A 16 19.61 -3.73 -17.27
C SER A 16 19.05 -2.78 -16.19
N HIS A 17 19.94 -2.17 -15.40
CA HIS A 17 19.56 -1.22 -14.36
C HIS A 17 18.70 -0.06 -14.93
N GLU A 18 19.08 0.48 -16.09
CA GLU A 18 18.33 1.56 -16.74
C GLU A 18 16.92 1.15 -17.20
N GLU A 19 16.77 -0.06 -17.75
CA GLU A 19 15.47 -0.58 -18.19
C GLU A 19 14.54 -0.82 -17.00
N THR A 20 15.13 -1.30 -15.90
CA THR A 20 14.43 -1.56 -14.64
C THR A 20 13.95 -0.26 -14.00
N GLU A 21 14.79 0.77 -13.93
CA GLU A 21 14.43 2.12 -13.48
C GLU A 21 13.26 2.69 -14.28
N LYS A 22 13.34 2.63 -15.62
CA LYS A 22 12.27 3.11 -16.52
C LYS A 22 10.97 2.33 -16.33
N TYR A 23 11.06 1.01 -16.13
CA TYR A 23 9.91 0.15 -15.87
C TYR A 23 9.21 0.52 -14.56
N TYR A 24 9.96 0.66 -13.46
CA TYR A 24 9.40 1.08 -12.18
C TYR A 24 8.78 2.47 -12.24
N ALA A 25 9.47 3.43 -12.85
CA ALA A 25 8.95 4.79 -13.02
C ALA A 25 7.61 4.82 -13.79
N LYS A 26 7.45 3.97 -14.80
CA LYS A 26 6.22 3.87 -15.61
C LYS A 26 5.05 3.26 -14.84
N ASN A 27 5.34 2.27 -13.98
CA ASN A 27 4.31 1.49 -13.27
C ASN A 27 4.00 2.01 -11.86
N GLN A 28 4.66 3.08 -11.41
CA GLN A 28 4.35 3.69 -10.13
C GLN A 28 2.99 4.42 -10.16
N PRO A 29 2.24 4.39 -9.03
CA PRO A 29 1.02 5.17 -8.90
C PRO A 29 1.31 6.68 -9.02
N LYS A 30 0.61 7.35 -9.92
CA LYS A 30 0.92 8.75 -10.30
C LYS A 30 0.43 9.73 -9.25
N THR A 31 -0.74 9.47 -8.67
CA THR A 31 -1.38 10.36 -7.69
C THR A 31 -1.19 9.90 -6.25
N SER A 32 -1.27 10.83 -5.29
CA SER A 32 -1.24 10.50 -3.86
C SER A 32 -2.38 9.57 -3.46
N ARG A 33 -3.57 9.74 -4.06
CA ARG A 33 -4.73 8.86 -3.83
C ARG A 33 -4.44 7.41 -4.22
N GLU A 34 -3.89 7.18 -5.41
CA GLU A 34 -3.55 5.83 -5.87
C GLU A 34 -2.45 5.21 -5.01
N ARG A 35 -1.46 5.99 -4.55
CA ARG A 35 -0.42 5.51 -3.62
C ARG A 35 -1.03 5.05 -2.30
N LEU A 36 -1.98 5.80 -1.74
CA LEU A 36 -2.68 5.42 -0.51
C LEU A 36 -3.52 4.14 -0.71
N GLN A 37 -4.16 3.98 -1.86
CA GLN A 37 -4.91 2.76 -2.18
C GLN A 37 -4.00 1.54 -2.30
N ALA A 38 -2.88 1.66 -3.00
CA ALA A 38 -1.88 0.60 -3.11
C ALA A 38 -1.31 0.22 -1.73
N ALA A 39 -0.98 1.22 -0.90
CA ALA A 39 -0.51 0.99 0.46
C ALA A 39 -1.57 0.28 1.32
N ASN A 40 -2.84 0.68 1.22
CA ASN A 40 -3.93 0.05 1.97
C ASN A 40 -4.13 -1.41 1.58
N TYR A 41 -4.02 -1.74 0.28
CA TYR A 41 -4.05 -3.13 -0.17
C TYR A 41 -2.87 -3.95 0.36
N LEU A 42 -1.64 -3.42 0.29
CA LEU A 42 -0.48 -4.13 0.82
C LEU A 42 -0.63 -4.40 2.33
N ASN A 43 -1.19 -3.44 3.07
CA ASN A 43 -1.53 -3.62 4.48
C ASN A 43 -2.62 -4.69 4.68
N SER A 44 -3.66 -4.74 3.84
CA SER A 44 -4.73 -5.74 3.95
C SER A 44 -4.21 -7.16 3.75
N VAL A 45 -3.25 -7.34 2.84
CA VAL A 45 -2.54 -8.62 2.65
C VAL A 45 -1.65 -8.93 3.85
N ALA A 46 -0.85 -7.97 4.33
CA ALA A 46 0.10 -8.18 5.42
C ALA A 46 -0.58 -8.54 6.76
N PHE A 47 -1.71 -7.89 7.06
CA PHE A 47 -2.44 -8.05 8.31
C PHE A 47 -3.73 -8.88 8.17
N GLN A 48 -3.97 -9.46 6.99
CA GLN A 48 -5.09 -10.36 6.69
C GLN A 48 -6.46 -9.78 7.09
N PHE A 49 -6.76 -8.57 6.64
CA PHE A 49 -8.09 -7.96 6.81
C PHE A 49 -8.80 -7.73 5.49
N ASP A 50 -10.14 -7.68 5.52
CA ASP A 50 -10.95 -7.32 4.35
C ASP A 50 -10.79 -5.82 4.06
N ILE A 51 -10.30 -5.49 2.86
CA ILE A 51 -10.12 -4.11 2.43
C ILE A 51 -11.44 -3.32 2.35
N ASN A 52 -12.56 -4.00 2.15
CA ASN A 52 -13.90 -3.39 2.12
C ASN A 52 -14.53 -3.29 3.51
N ASN A 53 -14.01 -4.04 4.48
CA ASN A 53 -14.43 -4.02 5.87
C ASN A 53 -13.22 -4.00 6.82
N PRO A 54 -12.40 -2.93 6.78
CA PRO A 54 -11.16 -2.88 7.54
C PRO A 54 -11.44 -2.75 9.05
N PRO A 55 -10.54 -3.27 9.91
CA PRO A 55 -10.66 -3.14 11.35
C PRO A 55 -10.66 -1.67 11.77
N ARG A 56 -11.49 -1.35 12.77
CA ARG A 56 -11.59 0.01 13.29
C ARG A 56 -10.30 0.42 13.99
N MET A 57 -9.78 1.57 13.60
CA MET A 57 -8.62 2.17 14.26
C MET A 57 -8.95 2.52 15.72
N ASP A 58 -8.14 2.03 16.66
CA ASP A 58 -8.18 2.50 18.04
C ASP A 58 -7.60 3.91 18.14
N ARG A 59 -8.48 4.90 18.32
CA ARG A 59 -8.10 6.31 18.49
C ARG A 59 -7.55 6.63 19.87
N THR A 60 -7.65 5.70 20.83
CA THR A 60 -7.18 5.91 22.19
C THR A 60 -5.69 5.61 22.33
N ALA A 61 -5.11 4.76 21.47
CA ALA A 61 -3.69 4.41 21.48
C ALA A 61 -2.78 5.65 21.50
N PHE A 62 -3.03 6.62 20.63
CA PHE A 62 -2.25 7.87 20.48
C PHE A 62 -2.98 9.11 21.02
N SER A 63 -3.89 8.95 21.97
CA SER A 63 -4.63 10.08 22.54
C SER A 63 -3.70 11.04 23.28
N MET A 64 -3.68 12.32 22.86
CA MET A 64 -2.94 13.40 23.55
C MET A 64 -3.34 13.53 25.02
N ARG A 65 -4.56 13.14 25.39
CA ARG A 65 -5.04 13.18 26.78
C ARG A 65 -4.39 12.14 27.69
N LYS A 66 -3.62 11.18 27.17
CA LYS A 66 -2.85 10.22 27.97
C LYS A 66 -1.59 10.86 28.59
N HIS A 67 -1.09 11.93 27.98
CA HIS A 67 0.07 12.67 28.47
C HIS A 67 -0.39 13.92 29.22
N THR A 68 -0.98 13.73 30.40
CA THR A 68 -1.09 14.82 31.40
C THR A 68 0.24 14.93 32.14
N LEU A 69 0.76 16.16 32.23
CA LEU A 69 1.95 16.53 33.02
C LEU A 69 1.77 16.22 34.50
#